data_AF-A0A8X7CHC8-F1
#
_entry.id   AF-A0A8X7CHC8-F1
#
_cell.length_a   1.000
_cell.length_b   1.000
_cell.length_c   1.000
_cell.angle_alpha   90.00
_cell.angle_beta   90.00
_cell.angle_gamma   90.00
#
_symmetry.space_group_name_H-M   'P 1'
#
loop_
_entity.id
_entity.type
_entity.pdbx_description
1 polymer ?
#
loop_
_entity_poly.entity_id
_entity_poly.type
_entity_poly.pdbx_seq_one_letter_code
_entity_poly.pdbx_strand_id
1 'polypeptide(L)'
;MQQILAVNGNSLEFLSEVAEVSESAGEIEECLSSAATVDFLLREIAALQETVQQLTRRQEGSMACTVDATNGDDQKFARLFFHDRRSGSKFLVDTGVSASVFPCKSSPSKAPVPNFSLYATKKTRIPNFGSKDLTLDFGLHRLFS
;
A
#
# COMPACT_ATOMS: atom_id res chain seq x y z
N MET A 1 39.60 50.25 -55.62
CA MET A 1 39.44 51.01 -54.36
C MET A 1 39.01 50.03 -53.29
N GLN A 2 39.77 49.92 -52.20
CA GLN A 2 39.48 49.03 -51.07
C GLN A 2 39.27 49.91 -49.85
N GLN A 3 38.13 49.76 -49.17
CA GLN A 3 37.72 50.60 -48.04
C GLN A 3 37.92 49.81 -46.74
N ILE A 4 38.79 50.30 -45.86
CA ILE A 4 38.99 49.72 -44.52
C ILE A 4 37.95 50.37 -43.60
N LEU A 5 37.01 49.58 -43.07
CA LEU A 5 36.10 50.04 -42.03
C LEU A 5 36.89 50.17 -40.71
N ALA A 6 37.02 51.40 -40.20
CA ALA A 6 37.51 51.64 -38.87
C ALA A 6 36.45 51.22 -37.84
N VAL A 7 36.82 50.32 -36.91
CA VAL A 7 35.99 49.93 -35.78
C VAL A 7 35.98 51.08 -34.78
N ASN A 8 34.78 51.55 -34.42
CA ASN A 8 34.58 52.70 -33.54
C ASN A 8 35.02 52.34 -32.10
N GLY A 9 35.79 53.21 -31.44
CA GLY A 9 36.49 52.95 -30.17
C GLY A 9 35.58 52.51 -29.01
N ASN A 10 34.27 52.73 -29.11
CA ASN A 10 33.29 52.35 -28.09
C ASN A 10 32.95 50.85 -28.12
N SER A 11 33.37 50.10 -29.15
CA SER A 11 33.04 48.68 -29.31
C SER A 11 34.03 47.74 -28.60
N LEU A 12 35.16 48.26 -28.11
CA LEU A 12 36.20 47.48 -27.41
C LEU A 12 35.98 47.39 -25.90
N GLU A 13 35.43 48.45 -25.28
CA GLU A 13 35.03 48.47 -23.86
C GLU A 13 33.98 47.38 -23.57
N PHE A 14 33.01 47.23 -24.46
CA PHE A 14 31.97 46.20 -24.37
C PHE A 14 32.50 44.77 -24.58
N LEU A 15 33.67 44.59 -25.21
CA LEU A 15 34.31 43.28 -25.35
C LEU A 15 35.24 42.95 -24.17
N SER A 16 35.81 43.96 -23.51
CA SER A 16 36.57 43.80 -22.27
C SER A 16 35.67 43.28 -21.14
N GLU A 17 34.47 43.86 -21.00
CA GLU A 17 33.52 43.46 -19.96
C GLU A 17 32.97 42.04 -20.16
N VAL A 18 32.85 41.58 -21.41
CA VAL A 18 32.42 40.20 -21.72
C VAL A 18 33.58 39.19 -21.59
N ALA A 19 34.83 39.63 -21.79
CA ALA A 19 36.01 38.80 -21.57
C ALA A 19 36.27 38.56 -20.07
N GLU A 20 36.01 39.54 -19.20
CA GLU A 20 36.17 39.38 -17.74
C GLU A 20 35.13 38.43 -17.12
N VAL A 21 33.96 38.27 -17.75
CA VAL A 21 32.96 37.27 -17.31
C VAL A 21 33.36 35.83 -17.68
N SER A 22 34.34 35.64 -18.58
CA SER A 22 34.72 34.31 -19.06
C SER A 22 35.72 33.56 -18.16
N GLU A 23 36.36 34.21 -17.19
CA GLU A 23 37.28 33.53 -16.24
C GLU A 23 36.60 32.99 -14.98
N SER A 24 35.34 33.36 -14.70
CA SER A 24 34.60 32.85 -13.52
C SER A 24 33.58 31.75 -13.83
N ALA A 25 33.48 31.31 -15.08
CA ALA A 25 32.61 30.20 -15.48
C ALA A 25 33.25 28.81 -15.32
N GLY A 26 34.51 28.74 -14.88
CA GLY A 26 35.24 27.49 -14.65
C GLY A 26 35.02 26.83 -13.28
N GLU A 27 34.37 27.51 -12.34
CA GLU A 27 34.26 27.04 -10.95
C GLU A 27 32.85 26.59 -10.53
N ILE A 28 31.89 26.51 -11.46
CA ILE A 28 30.50 26.14 -11.13
C ILE A 28 30.14 24.68 -11.47
N GLU A 29 31.09 23.87 -11.98
CA GLU A 29 30.86 22.44 -12.23
C GLU A 29 31.69 21.47 -11.34
N GLU A 30 32.37 21.98 -10.31
CA GLU A 30 33.29 21.17 -9.47
C GLU A 30 33.02 21.34 -7.96
N CYS A 31 31.76 21.28 -7.51
CA CYS A 31 31.48 21.21 -6.06
C CYS A 31 30.40 20.19 -5.67
N LEU A 32 29.79 19.46 -6.61
CA LEU A 32 28.73 18.49 -6.31
C LEU A 32 29.07 17.03 -6.69
N SER A 33 30.27 16.79 -7.21
CA SER A 33 30.67 15.51 -7.82
C SER A 33 32.05 15.03 -7.34
N SER A 34 32.36 15.14 -6.04
CA SER A 34 33.47 14.34 -5.51
C SER A 34 33.15 12.87 -5.86
N ALA A 35 33.99 12.22 -6.65
CA ALA A 35 33.75 10.85 -7.11
C ALA A 35 33.43 9.90 -5.94
N ALA A 36 33.98 10.20 -4.76
CA ALA A 36 33.69 9.50 -3.51
C ALA A 36 32.22 9.62 -3.06
N THR A 37 31.57 10.78 -3.23
CA THR A 37 30.15 10.98 -2.90
C THR A 37 29.25 10.18 -3.86
N VAL A 38 29.59 10.19 -5.15
CA VAL A 38 28.86 9.44 -6.18
C VAL A 38 29.00 7.93 -5.93
N ASP A 39 30.21 7.46 -5.61
CA ASP A 39 30.48 6.06 -5.26
C ASP A 39 29.76 5.61 -3.99
N PHE A 40 29.69 6.49 -2.97
CA PHE A 40 28.96 6.20 -1.73
C PHE A 40 27.47 6.01 -2.01
N LEU A 41 26.86 6.94 -2.74
CA LEU A 41 25.44 6.87 -3.11
C LEU A 41 25.14 5.65 -4.00
N LEU A 42 26.03 5.32 -4.94
CA LEU A 42 25.88 4.13 -5.78
C LEU A 42 25.87 2.83 -4.96
N ARG A 43 26.74 2.74 -3.95
CA ARG A 43 26.76 1.57 -3.04
C ARG A 43 25.50 1.48 -2.21
N GLU A 44 25.01 2.62 -1.71
CA GLU A 44 23.79 2.66 -0.90
C GLU A 44 22.54 2.29 -1.71
N ILE A 45 22.44 2.79 -2.96
CA ILE A 45 21.37 2.41 -3.88
C ILE A 45 21.43 0.91 -4.19
N ALA A 46 22.60 0.34 -4.44
CA ALA A 46 22.76 -1.10 -4.70
C ALA A 46 22.32 -1.95 -3.49
N ALA A 47 22.72 -1.56 -2.28
CA ALA A 47 22.34 -2.26 -1.05
C ALA A 47 20.82 -2.20 -0.77
N LEU A 48 20.19 -1.06 -1.03
CA LEU A 48 18.74 -0.89 -0.91
C LEU A 48 17.99 -1.74 -1.94
N GLN A 49 18.49 -1.80 -3.18
CA GLN A 49 17.90 -2.65 -4.22
C GLN A 49 17.96 -4.14 -3.86
N GLU A 50 19.07 -4.60 -3.28
CA GLU A 50 19.19 -5.98 -2.81
C GLU A 50 18.20 -6.26 -1.66
N THR A 51 18.09 -5.34 -0.71
CA THR A 51 17.16 -5.47 0.42
C THR A 51 15.71 -5.56 -0.07
N VAL A 52 15.32 -4.72 -1.03
CA VAL A 52 13.99 -4.77 -1.66
C VAL A 52 13.76 -6.10 -2.36
N GLN A 53 14.73 -6.60 -3.15
CA GLN A 53 14.61 -7.91 -3.80
C GLN A 53 14.46 -9.05 -2.79
N GLN A 54 15.20 -9.01 -1.68
CA GLN A 54 15.07 -10.01 -0.61
C GLN A 54 13.70 -9.94 0.07
N LEU A 55 13.16 -8.75 0.31
CA LEU A 55 11.83 -8.57 0.89
C LEU A 55 10.73 -9.02 -0.07
N THR A 56 10.84 -8.72 -1.37
CA THR A 56 9.91 -9.23 -2.39
C THR A 56 9.93 -10.75 -2.45
N ARG A 57 11.12 -11.38 -2.46
CA ARG A 57 11.25 -12.85 -2.39
C ARG A 57 10.69 -13.44 -1.10
N ARG A 58 10.88 -12.77 0.04
CA ARG A 58 10.29 -13.19 1.33
C ARG A 58 8.77 -13.06 1.33
N GLN A 59 8.21 -12.03 0.71
CA GLN A 59 6.76 -11.91 0.57
C GLN A 59 6.19 -13.00 -0.34
N GLU A 60 6.84 -13.31 -1.46
CA GLU A 60 6.43 -14.40 -2.35
C GLU A 60 6.56 -15.78 -1.67
N GLY A 61 7.61 -16.00 -0.87
CA GLY A 61 7.82 -17.24 -0.12
C GLY A 61 7.01 -17.38 1.18
N SER A 62 6.54 -16.27 1.77
CA SER A 62 5.82 -16.25 3.05
C SER A 62 4.32 -16.01 2.92
N MET A 63 3.79 -15.75 1.71
CA MET A 63 2.37 -15.46 1.47
C MET A 63 1.68 -16.48 0.58
N ALA A 64 2.16 -17.73 0.51
CA ALA A 64 1.36 -18.86 0.02
C ALA A 64 0.46 -19.40 1.15
N CYS A 65 -0.28 -18.51 1.80
CA CYS A 65 -1.47 -18.85 2.59
C CYS A 65 -2.54 -17.84 2.22
N THR A 66 -2.94 -17.85 0.95
CA THR A 66 -4.26 -17.38 0.57
C THR A 66 -5.24 -18.39 1.16
N VAL A 67 -5.77 -18.09 2.35
CA VAL A 67 -6.96 -18.75 2.88
C VAL A 67 -8.14 -18.33 2.00
N ASP A 68 -8.28 -19.00 0.87
CA ASP A 68 -9.44 -18.87 0.01
C ASP A 68 -10.64 -19.43 0.79
N ALA A 69 -11.71 -18.64 0.91
CA ALA A 69 -12.92 -19.08 1.61
C ALA A 69 -13.64 -20.19 0.84
N THR A 70 -13.24 -20.43 -0.42
CA THR A 70 -13.87 -21.38 -1.31
C THR A 70 -13.14 -22.72 -1.35
N ASN A 71 -13.92 -23.79 -1.49
CA ASN A 71 -13.54 -25.18 -1.31
C ASN A 71 -12.39 -25.57 -2.24
N GLY A 72 -11.25 -25.93 -1.66
CA GLY A 72 -10.07 -26.44 -2.36
C GLY A 72 -9.36 -27.47 -1.49
N ASP A 73 -9.07 -28.60 -2.12
CA ASP A 73 -8.43 -29.82 -1.62
C ASP A 73 -7.37 -29.63 -0.50
N ASP A 74 -7.48 -30.47 0.54
CA ASP A 74 -6.40 -31.03 1.37
C ASP A 74 -5.19 -30.17 1.79
N GLN A 75 -5.37 -28.87 2.00
CA GLN A 75 -4.60 -28.15 3.02
C GLN A 75 -5.45 -28.01 4.27
N LYS A 76 -5.14 -28.83 5.30
CA LYS A 76 -5.74 -28.79 6.64
C LYS A 76 -5.43 -27.48 7.37
N PHE A 77 -5.95 -26.36 6.88
CA PHE A 77 -6.20 -25.23 7.75
C PHE A 77 -7.40 -25.62 8.60
N ALA A 78 -7.14 -25.96 9.86
CA ALA A 78 -8.16 -26.29 10.83
C ALA A 78 -9.03 -25.04 11.09
N ARG A 79 -10.06 -24.83 10.26
CA ARG A 79 -11.08 -23.81 10.51
C ARG A 79 -11.90 -24.26 11.71
N LEU A 80 -11.97 -23.40 12.72
CA LEU A 80 -12.81 -23.65 13.86
C LEU A 80 -14.25 -23.30 13.50
N PHE A 81 -15.13 -24.30 13.53
CA PHE A 81 -16.55 -24.12 13.34
C PHE A 81 -17.30 -24.41 14.64
N PHE A 82 -18.38 -23.66 14.88
CA PHE A 82 -19.35 -24.01 15.91
C PHE A 82 -20.71 -24.33 15.28
N HIS A 83 -21.43 -25.23 15.94
CA HIS A 83 -22.76 -25.66 15.53
C HIS A 83 -23.77 -25.24 16.60
N ASP A 84 -24.70 -24.37 16.24
CA ASP A 84 -25.81 -24.03 17.11
C ASP A 84 -26.83 -25.18 17.09
N ARG A 85 -26.98 -25.87 18.22
CA ARG A 85 -27.89 -27.03 18.33
C ARG A 85 -29.36 -26.64 18.21
N ARG A 86 -29.70 -25.39 18.53
CA ARG A 86 -31.07 -24.90 18.48
C ARG A 86 -31.54 -24.64 17.06
N SER A 87 -30.72 -23.98 16.23
CA SER A 87 -31.09 -23.65 14.84
C SER A 87 -30.52 -24.61 13.79
N GLY A 88 -29.55 -25.46 14.15
CA GLY A 88 -28.78 -26.29 13.22
C GLY A 88 -27.77 -25.49 12.38
N SER A 89 -27.61 -24.19 12.64
CA SER A 89 -26.71 -23.32 11.88
C SER A 89 -25.25 -23.62 12.22
N LYS A 90 -24.39 -23.59 11.20
CA LYS A 90 -22.93 -23.71 11.33
C LYS A 90 -22.29 -22.35 11.13
N PHE A 91 -21.40 -21.98 12.04
CA PHE A 91 -20.73 -20.70 12.05
C PHE A 91 -19.22 -20.89 12.04
N LEU A 92 -18.51 -20.02 11.33
CA LEU A 92 -17.06 -19.95 11.37
C LEU A 92 -16.64 -19.06 12.55
N VAL A 93 -15.71 -19.52 13.37
CA VAL A 93 -15.10 -18.70 14.42
C VAL A 93 -14.00 -17.86 13.78
N ASP A 94 -14.17 -16.55 13.82
CA ASP A 94 -13.23 -15.57 13.30
C ASP A 94 -12.88 -14.57 14.40
N THR A 95 -11.62 -14.60 14.87
CA THR A 95 -11.10 -13.67 15.89
C THR A 95 -10.55 -12.38 15.29
N GLY A 96 -10.46 -12.29 13.96
CA GLY A 96 -9.92 -11.13 13.25
C GLY A 96 -10.96 -10.03 12.95
N VAL A 97 -12.21 -10.23 13.38
CA VAL A 97 -13.33 -9.31 13.14
C VAL A 97 -13.92 -8.81 14.45
N SER A 98 -14.44 -7.57 14.44
CA SER A 98 -15.06 -6.94 15.61
C SER A 98 -16.53 -7.33 15.81
N ALA A 99 -17.16 -7.97 14.84
CA ALA A 99 -18.58 -8.31 14.86
C ALA A 99 -18.86 -9.64 14.16
N SER A 100 -19.84 -10.37 14.70
CA SER A 100 -20.39 -11.59 14.08
C SER A 100 -21.40 -11.22 12.98
N VAL A 101 -21.40 -11.96 11.87
CA VAL A 101 -22.33 -11.75 10.76
C VAL A 101 -23.26 -12.96 10.61
N PHE A 102 -24.56 -12.69 10.43
CA PHE A 102 -25.57 -13.73 10.19
C PHE A 102 -26.41 -13.39 8.95
N PRO A 103 -26.63 -14.35 8.03
CA PRO A 103 -27.43 -14.11 6.84
C PRO A 103 -28.86 -13.69 7.18
N CYS A 104 -29.31 -12.60 6.57
CA CYS A 104 -30.69 -12.17 6.67
C CYS A 104 -31.57 -13.04 5.77
N LYS A 105 -32.64 -13.64 6.33
CA LYS A 105 -33.62 -14.43 5.57
C LYS A 105 -34.79 -13.59 5.05
N SER A 106 -34.96 -12.36 5.53
CA SER A 106 -36.08 -11.49 5.13
C SER A 106 -35.78 -10.74 3.83
N SER A 107 -36.84 -10.37 3.10
CA SER A 107 -36.69 -9.52 1.92
C SER A 107 -36.00 -8.20 2.30
N PRO A 108 -35.11 -7.65 1.45
CA PRO A 108 -34.40 -6.41 1.73
C PRO A 108 -35.33 -5.24 2.07
N SER A 109 -36.54 -5.25 1.49
CA SER A 109 -37.57 -4.22 1.67
C SER A 109 -38.17 -4.14 3.08
N LYS A 110 -38.04 -5.20 3.89
CA LYS A 110 -38.59 -5.26 5.25
C LYS A 110 -37.53 -5.11 6.33
N ALA A 111 -36.26 -4.94 5.94
CA ALA A 111 -35.18 -4.82 6.89
C ALA A 111 -35.12 -3.42 7.52
N PRO A 112 -34.84 -3.30 8.82
CA PRO A 112 -34.54 -2.02 9.45
C PRO A 112 -33.39 -1.31 8.76
N VAL A 113 -33.43 0.03 8.75
CA VAL A 113 -32.29 0.83 8.31
C VAL A 113 -31.16 0.65 9.32
N PRO A 114 -29.97 0.20 8.90
CA PRO A 114 -28.86 0.00 9.82
C PRO A 114 -28.28 1.32 10.32
N ASN A 115 -27.89 1.36 11.59
CA ASN A 115 -27.20 2.49 12.23
C ASN A 115 -25.66 2.43 12.08
N PHE A 116 -25.13 1.41 11.39
CA PHE A 116 -23.70 1.26 11.11
C PHE A 116 -23.47 0.69 9.70
N SER A 117 -22.24 0.82 9.22
CA SER A 117 -21.80 0.22 7.95
C SER A 117 -20.71 -0.81 8.21
N LEU A 118 -20.78 -1.94 7.49
CA LEU A 118 -19.73 -2.96 7.51
C LEU A 118 -18.81 -2.74 6.32
N TYR A 119 -17.52 -2.96 6.53
CA TYR A 119 -16.49 -2.85 5.50
C TYR A 119 -15.65 -4.11 5.48
N ALA A 120 -15.41 -4.64 4.29
CA ALA A 120 -14.41 -5.67 4.08
C ALA A 120 -13.00 -5.10 4.25
N THR A 121 -12.00 -5.97 4.42
CA THR A 121 -10.58 -5.60 4.50
C THR A 121 -10.12 -4.71 3.33
N LYS A 122 -10.74 -4.86 2.16
CA LYS A 122 -10.49 -4.03 0.96
C LYS A 122 -11.30 -2.72 0.92
N LYS A 123 -11.79 -2.25 2.07
CA LYS A 123 -12.65 -1.05 2.23
C LYS A 123 -13.92 -1.07 1.38
N THR A 124 -14.34 -2.25 0.92
CA THR A 124 -15.59 -2.41 0.19
C THR A 124 -16.74 -2.44 1.18
N ARG A 125 -17.76 -1.61 0.95
CA ARG A 125 -18.96 -1.58 1.80
C ARG A 125 -19.76 -2.87 1.62
N ILE A 126 -20.05 -3.53 2.74
CA ILE A 126 -20.92 -4.71 2.80
C ILE A 126 -22.32 -4.22 3.21
N PRO A 127 -23.35 -4.43 2.36
CA PRO A 127 -24.74 -4.16 2.74
C PRO A 127 -25.11 -4.98 3.99
N ASN A 128 -25.73 -4.34 4.97
CA ASN A 128 -26.18 -4.99 6.19
C ASN A 128 -27.61 -4.55 6.53
N PHE A 129 -28.25 -5.32 7.39
CA PHE A 129 -29.67 -5.18 7.74
C PHE A 129 -29.88 -4.77 9.21
N GLY A 130 -28.84 -4.22 9.84
CA GLY A 130 -28.82 -3.87 11.26
C GLY A 130 -28.29 -4.98 12.16
N SER A 131 -28.60 -4.87 13.45
CA SER A 131 -28.21 -5.83 14.48
C SER A 131 -29.36 -6.78 14.82
N LYS A 132 -29.01 -7.98 15.26
CA LYS A 132 -29.96 -8.97 15.76
C LYS A 132 -29.36 -9.69 16.96
N ASP A 133 -30.13 -9.76 18.04
CA ASP A 133 -29.78 -10.57 19.20
C ASP A 133 -30.00 -12.06 18.86
N LEU A 134 -28.99 -12.87 19.13
CA LEU A 134 -28.98 -14.29 18.80
C LEU A 134 -28.58 -15.09 20.04
N THR A 135 -29.54 -15.84 20.59
CA THR A 135 -29.26 -16.83 21.63
C THR A 135 -28.74 -18.10 20.98
N LEU A 136 -27.49 -18.46 21.28
CA LEU A 136 -26.81 -19.61 20.72
C LEU A 136 -26.75 -20.77 21.72
N ASP A 137 -27.04 -21.99 21.27
CA ASP A 137 -26.83 -23.21 22.03
C ASP A 137 -25.54 -23.89 21.55
N PHE A 138 -24.46 -23.66 22.30
CA PHE A 138 -23.15 -24.25 22.04
C PHE A 138 -23.04 -25.73 22.44
N GLY A 139 -24.10 -26.33 23.01
CA GLY A 139 -24.04 -27.68 23.57
C GLY A 139 -23.18 -27.79 24.83
N LEU A 140 -22.73 -26.66 25.37
CA LEU A 140 -22.20 -26.56 26.72
C LEU A 140 -23.41 -26.57 27.65
N HIS A 141 -23.34 -27.21 28.82
CA HIS A 141 -24.46 -27.42 29.76
C HIS A 141 -25.13 -26.13 30.32
N ARG A 142 -24.88 -24.97 29.72
CA ARG A 142 -25.46 -23.68 30.05
C ARG A 142 -25.85 -22.94 28.77
N LEU A 143 -27.05 -22.35 28.78
CA LEU A 143 -27.49 -21.42 27.76
C LEU A 143 -26.81 -20.05 28.01
N PHE A 144 -26.25 -19.45 26.95
CA PHE A 144 -25.78 -18.07 27.00
C PHE A 144 -26.88 -17.19 26.42
N SER A 145 -27.53 -16.43 27.29
CA SER A 145 -28.65 -15.53 26.99
C SER A 145 -28.27 -14.09 27.26
#